data_AF-D7LRD5-F1
#
_entry.id   AF-D7LRD5-F1
#
_cell.length_a   1.000
_cell.length_b   1.000
_cell.length_c   1.000
_cell.angle_alpha   90.00
_cell.angle_beta   90.00
_cell.angle_gamma   90.00
#
_symmetry.space_group_name_H-M   'P 1'
#
loop_
_entity.id
_entity.type
_entity.pdbx_description
1 polymer ?
#
loop_
_entity_poly.entity_id
_entity_poly.type
_entity_poly.pdbx_seq_one_letter_code
_entity_poly.pdbx_strand_id
1 'polypeptide(L)' 'MGGQPSIQGDVYSFGVLILEMFTGKRPTNELFGGNVTLHSYTKSALPERVLDIADESILHMGLRVGFVSADEVR' A
#
# COMPACT_ATOMS: atom_id res chain seq x y z
N MET A 1 9.57 -19.20 -15.11
CA MET A 1 10.72 -18.46 -15.69
C MET A 1 10.95 -17.22 -14.84
N GLY A 2 12.09 -17.11 -14.16
CA GLY A 2 12.53 -15.88 -13.51
C GLY A 2 13.67 -15.29 -14.35
N GLY A 3 13.64 -13.98 -14.59
CA GLY A 3 14.76 -13.27 -15.22
C GLY A 3 16.00 -13.29 -14.32
N GLN A 4 17.14 -12.88 -14.87
CA GLN A 4 18.34 -12.69 -14.05
C GLN A 4 18.10 -11.56 -13.02
N PRO A 5 18.54 -11.72 -11.76
CA PRO A 5 18.51 -10.64 -10.79
C PRO A 5 19.21 -9.39 -11.33
N SER A 6 18.65 -8.21 -11.06
CA SER A 6 19.17 -6.93 -11.53
C SER A 6 18.81 -5.83 -10.55
N ILE A 7 19.59 -4.75 -10.53
CA ILE A 7 19.33 -3.57 -9.70
C ILE A 7 17.92 -3.01 -9.97
N GLN A 8 17.50 -2.99 -11.24
CA GLN A 8 16.17 -2.55 -11.64
C GLN A 8 15.07 -3.48 -11.10
N GLY A 9 15.32 -4.80 -11.12
CA GLY A 9 14.44 -5.79 -10.49
C GLY A 9 14.35 -5.61 -8.97
N ASP A 10 15.47 -5.29 -8.31
CA ASP A 10 15.51 -5.02 -6.87
C ASP A 10 14.72 -3.75 -6.52
N VAL A 11 14.88 -2.67 -7.29
CA VAL A 11 14.11 -1.42 -7.12
C VAL A 11 12.62 -1.67 -7.32
N TYR A 12 12.24 -2.42 -8.35
CA TYR A 12 10.84 -2.77 -8.58
C TYR A 12 10.27 -3.58 -7.42
N SER A 13 10.99 -4.61 -6.98
CA SER A 13 10.58 -5.46 -5.87
C SER A 13 10.46 -4.68 -4.56
N PHE A 14 11.40 -3.77 -4.30
CA PHE A 14 11.33 -2.85 -3.17
C PHE A 14 10.10 -1.94 -3.22
N GLY A 15 9.75 -1.41 -4.41
CA GLY A 15 8.52 -0.66 -4.61
C GLY A 15 7.27 -1.48 -4.27
N VAL A 16 7.21 -2.74 -4.71
CA VAL A 16 6.10 -3.65 -4.37
C VAL A 16 6.02 -3.91 -2.86
N LEU A 17 7.15 -4.08 -2.18
CA LEU A 17 7.20 -4.23 -0.71
C LEU A 17 6.64 -3.00 0.01
N ILE A 18 6.97 -1.79 -0.45
CA ILE A 18 6.39 -0.55 0.11
C ILE A 18 4.86 -0.55 -0.06
N LEU A 19 4.36 -0.93 -1.24
CA LEU A 19 2.92 -1.00 -1.48
C LEU A 19 2.23 -2.08 -0.63
N GLU A 20 2.89 -3.22 -0.43
CA GLU A 20 2.40 -4.29 0.45
C GLU A 20 2.30 -3.80 1.91
N MET A 21 3.34 -3.14 2.42
CA MET A 21 3.30 -2.55 3.76
C MET A 21 2.23 -1.47 3.90
N PHE A 22 2.13 -0.57 2.91
CA PHE A 22 1.18 0.54 2.95
C PHE A 22 -0.28 0.07 2.91
N THR A 23 -0.59 -0.95 2.12
CA THR A 23 -1.97 -1.43 1.92
C THR A 23 -2.36 -2.60 2.81
N GLY A 24 -1.38 -3.24 3.46
CA GLY A 24 -1.54 -4.48 4.22
C GLY A 24 -1.85 -5.71 3.34
N LYS A 25 -1.76 -5.58 2.01
CA LYS A 25 -2.19 -6.61 1.06
C LYS A 25 -1.00 -7.23 0.35
N ARG A 26 -0.92 -8.56 0.42
CA ARG A 26 0.11 -9.32 -0.30
C ARG A 26 -0.07 -9.19 -1.82
N PRO A 27 1.01 -9.09 -2.62
CA PRO A 27 0.91 -9.10 -4.08
C PRO A 27 0.23 -10.35 -4.66
N THR A 28 0.22 -11.44 -3.89
CA THR A 28 -0.41 -12.73 -4.22
C THR A 28 -1.79 -12.92 -3.56
N ASN A 29 -2.38 -11.87 -3.00
CA ASN A 29 -3.74 -11.93 -2.45
C ASN A 29 -4.74 -12.31 -3.56
N GLU A 30 -5.77 -13.08 -3.24
CA GLU A 30 -6.80 -13.55 -4.19
C GLU A 30 -7.56 -12.40 -4.88
N LEU A 31 -7.57 -11.21 -4.27
CA LEU A 31 -8.07 -9.97 -4.89
C LEU A 31 -7.29 -9.59 -6.15
N PHE A 32 -6.05 -10.07 -6.30
CA PHE A 32 -5.17 -9.78 -7.42
C PHE A 32 -5.04 -11.01 -8.31
N GLY A 33 -5.57 -10.90 -9.53
CA GLY A 33 -5.62 -11.97 -10.51
C GLY A 33 -5.94 -11.44 -11.91
N GLY A 34 -5.58 -12.22 -12.93
CA GLY A 34 -5.73 -11.81 -14.33
C GLY A 34 -4.90 -10.56 -14.62
N ASN A 35 -5.58 -9.43 -14.89
CA ASN A 35 -4.96 -8.17 -15.27
C ASN A 35 -4.79 -7.18 -14.10
N VAL A 36 -5.25 -7.54 -12.89
CA VAL A 36 -5.17 -6.67 -11.71
C VAL A 36 -4.01 -7.10 -10.81
N THR A 37 -3.09 -6.18 -10.60
CA THR A 37 -1.94 -6.31 -9.69
C THR A 37 -2.07 -5.32 -8.54
N LEU A 38 -1.34 -5.56 -7.44
CA LEU A 38 -1.21 -4.61 -6.33
C LEU A 38 -0.81 -3.21 -6.84
N HIS A 39 0.15 -3.13 -7.78
CA HIS A 39 0.57 -1.86 -8.37
C HIS A 39 -0.55 -1.14 -9.13
N SER A 40 -1.30 -1.84 -9.99
CA SER A 40 -2.43 -1.22 -10.71
C SER A 40 -3.58 -0.82 -9.78
N TYR A 41 -3.83 -1.59 -8.73
CA TYR A 41 -4.82 -1.28 -7.70
C TYR A 41 -4.44 0.02 -6.98
N THR A 42 -3.22 0.11 -6.45
CA THR A 42 -2.74 1.33 -5.78
C THR A 42 -2.75 2.53 -6.72
N LYS A 43 -2.35 2.34 -7.99
CA LYS A 43 -2.37 3.40 -8.99
C LYS A 43 -3.77 3.97 -9.25
N SER A 44 -4.82 3.15 -9.17
CA SER A 44 -6.21 3.57 -9.40
C SER A 44 -6.81 4.40 -8.24
N ALA A 45 -6.11 4.46 -7.11
CA ALA A 45 -6.51 5.22 -5.93
C ALA A 45 -5.79 6.58 -5.82
N LEU A 46 -4.73 6.80 -6.62
CA LEU A 46 -3.97 8.05 -6.57
C LEU A 46 -4.62 9.16 -7.41
N PRO A 47 -4.53 10.44 -6.98
CA PRO A 47 -4.12 10.88 -5.63
C PRO A 47 -5.27 10.97 -4.61
N GLU A 48 -6.53 10.92 -5.02
CA GLU A 48 -7.66 11.34 -4.17
C GLU A 48 -8.09 10.29 -3.13
N ARG A 49 -7.83 9.01 -3.38
CA ARG A 49 -8.33 7.87 -2.57
C ARG A 49 -7.21 7.08 -1.90
N VAL A 50 -6.08 7.71 -1.63
CA VAL A 50 -4.89 7.04 -1.08
C VAL A 50 -5.15 6.46 0.31
N LEU A 51 -5.95 7.14 1.13
CA LEU A 51 -6.30 6.67 2.47
C LEU A 51 -7.25 5.46 2.42
N ASP A 52 -8.12 5.36 1.42
CA ASP A 52 -9.09 4.26 1.27
C ASP A 52 -8.43 2.89 1.06
N ILE A 53 -7.19 2.89 0.56
CA ILE A 53 -6.44 1.66 0.28
C ILE A 53 -5.38 1.35 1.32
N ALA A 54 -5.13 2.29 2.25
CA ALA A 54 -4.15 2.14 3.32
C ALA A 54 -4.58 1.03 4.29
N ASP A 55 -3.60 0.39 4.92
CA ASP A 55 -3.88 -0.54 6.00
C ASP A 55 -4.45 0.21 7.21
N GLU A 56 -5.53 -0.31 7.80
CA GLU A 56 -6.18 0.31 8.96
C GLU A 56 -5.22 0.44 10.16
N SER A 57 -4.26 -0.49 10.32
CA SER A 57 -3.26 -0.37 11.39
C SER A 57 -2.32 0.82 11.19
N ILE A 58 -2.06 1.22 9.94
CA ILE A 58 -1.27 2.43 9.64
C ILE A 58 -2.08 3.68 10.01
N LEU A 59 -3.37 3.72 9.68
CA LEU A 59 -4.26 4.82 10.05
C LEU A 59 -4.40 4.95 11.58
N HIS A 60 -4.56 3.81 12.25
CA HIS A 60 -4.70 3.74 13.71
C HIS A 60 -3.37 3.99 14.46
N MET A 61 -2.21 3.64 13.88
CA MET A 61 -0.89 4.00 14.45
C MET A 61 -0.58 5.48 14.27
N GLY A 62 -0.96 6.09 13.14
CA GLY A 62 -0.85 7.53 12.91
C GLY A 62 -1.65 8.38 13.89
N LEU A 63 -2.78 7.85 14.40
CA LEU A 63 -3.59 8.45 15.47
C LEU A 63 -2.92 8.45 16.86
N ARG A 64 -1.81 7.72 17.05
CA ARG A 64 -1.00 7.78 18.29
C ARG A 64 0.21 8.72 18.19
N VAL A 65 0.60 9.08 16.97
CA VAL A 65 1.71 10.00 16.71
C VAL A 65 1.19 11.22 15.96
N GLY A 66 0.48 12.11 16.67
CA GLY A 66 0.48 13.54 16.32
C GLY A 66 -0.65 14.10 15.46
N PHE A 67 -1.81 13.46 15.35
CA PHE A 67 -3.04 14.18 14.98
C PHE A 67 -3.97 14.19 16.18
N VAL A 68 -4.16 15.36 16.79
CA VAL A 68 -5.23 15.58 17.78
C VAL A 68 -6.53 15.24 17.05
N SER A 69 -7.20 14.18 17.51
CA SER A 69 -8.55 13.86 17.08
C SER A 69 -9.40 15.12 17.25
N ALA A 70 -10.09 15.54 16.21
CA ALA A 70 -10.98 16.70 16.26
C ALA A 70 -12.19 16.51 17.21
N ASP A 71 -12.29 15.36 17.87
CA ASP A 71 -13.31 15.04 18.87
C ASP A 71 -12.99 15.53 20.30
N GLU A 72 -11.90 16.26 20.53
CA GLU A 72 -11.62 16.90 21.84
C GLU A 72 -12.02 18.38 21.86
N VAL A 73 -13.20 18.71 21.32
CA VAL A 73 -13.93 19.96 21.61
C VAL A 73 -15.41 19.65 21.80
N ARG A 74 -15.74 19.05 22.95
CA ARG A 74 -17.07 19.19 23.56
C ARG A 74 -17.02 19.09 25.07
#